data_AF-A0A9C8H5J4-F1
#
_entry.id   AF-A0A9C8H5J4-F1
#
_cell.length_a   1.000
_cell.length_b   1.000
_cell.length_c   1.000
_cell.angle_alpha   90.00
_cell.angle_beta   90.00
_cell.angle_gamma   90.00
#
_symmetry.space_group_name_H-M   'P 1'
#
loop_
_entity.id
_entity.type
_entity.pdbx_description
1 polymer ?
#
loop_
_entity_poly.entity_id
_entity_poly.type
_entity_poly.pdbx_seq_one_letter_code
_entity_poly.pdbx_strand_id
1 'polypeptide(L)'
;MTRSPIDPGTAHDDPPSLPSPYDPAPRPEAELWFLPEGDAPGHGAGEAVALELSPCPQPHRVSLTPEAFLEAEAAQAAALARAAAALAALDEAVRRSGRGMAERLALIEAEAMLRAEGGPAGREEIARHLAQALPADRHRPDIARAAWAVRRLLAAPGPPGELRAFLGLHRVDSAALPEDLQPRPVGSDFDLAAAAFQHGMGALAPAHPLTRAAWGFELWHRAGLSAEGAVAEPATAAARIAAQENRALGFAPLSPARGTWERRGTAEARLAQWLRAVDDGARAAMLEIARVETWTTRAREAAGAMKGRGPAA
;
A
#
# COMPACT_ATOMS: atom_id res chain seq x y z
N MET A 1 25.42 -23.86 -67.51
CA MET A 1 25.98 -24.89 -66.63
C MET A 1 25.04 -25.07 -65.46
N THR A 2 24.50 -26.28 -65.38
CA THR A 2 23.44 -26.76 -64.49
C THR A 2 23.91 -26.75 -63.04
N ARG A 3 23.02 -26.34 -62.12
CA ARG A 3 23.19 -26.37 -60.66
C ARG A 3 23.38 -27.81 -60.16
N SER A 4 24.35 -28.02 -59.27
CA SER A 4 24.30 -29.10 -58.27
C SER A 4 23.73 -28.55 -56.96
N PRO A 5 22.93 -29.32 -56.22
CA PRO A 5 22.29 -28.88 -54.98
C PRO A 5 23.26 -28.95 -53.79
N ILE A 6 23.14 -27.98 -52.87
CA ILE A 6 23.86 -27.95 -51.59
C ILE A 6 23.17 -28.92 -50.63
N ASP A 7 23.95 -29.85 -50.10
CA ASP A 7 23.60 -30.88 -49.13
C ASP A 7 23.39 -30.25 -47.73
N PRO A 8 22.24 -30.47 -47.03
CA PRO A 8 21.99 -29.93 -45.69
C PRO A 8 22.63 -30.80 -44.59
N GLY A 9 23.89 -31.19 -44.78
CA GLY A 9 24.56 -32.26 -44.02
C GLY A 9 25.76 -31.84 -43.18
N THR A 10 26.11 -30.56 -43.05
CA THR A 10 27.21 -30.14 -42.17
C THR A 10 26.66 -29.70 -40.81
N ALA A 11 26.53 -30.68 -39.90
CA ALA A 11 26.49 -30.40 -38.47
C ALA A 11 27.77 -29.63 -38.09
N HIS A 12 27.60 -28.45 -37.50
CA HIS A 12 28.69 -27.82 -36.76
C HIS A 12 28.92 -28.70 -35.53
N ASP A 13 30.08 -29.36 -35.44
CA ASP A 13 30.53 -29.96 -34.18
C ASP A 13 30.77 -28.82 -33.19
N ASP A 14 29.80 -28.56 -32.32
CA ASP A 14 29.98 -27.67 -31.18
C ASP A 14 31.08 -28.25 -30.29
N PRO A 15 32.10 -27.45 -29.88
CA PRO A 15 33.14 -27.94 -28.99
C PRO A 15 32.51 -28.37 -27.65
N PRO A 16 33.06 -29.41 -26.98
CA PRO A 16 32.51 -29.91 -25.73
C PRO A 16 32.43 -28.76 -24.72
N SER A 17 31.21 -28.46 -24.27
CA SER A 17 30.94 -27.44 -23.26
C SER A 17 31.80 -27.70 -22.03
N LEU A 18 32.66 -26.75 -21.69
CA LEU A 18 33.40 -26.81 -20.43
C LEU A 18 32.39 -26.80 -19.27
N PRO A 19 32.53 -27.69 -18.28
CA PRO A 19 31.57 -27.79 -17.19
C PRO A 19 31.54 -26.49 -16.39
N SER A 20 30.32 -26.00 -16.13
CA SER A 20 30.11 -24.78 -15.35
C SER A 20 30.55 -25.02 -13.90
N PRO A 21 31.23 -24.06 -13.23
CA PRO A 21 31.53 -24.17 -11.80
C PRO A 21 30.28 -24.19 -10.90
N TYR A 22 29.10 -23.97 -11.47
CA TYR A 22 27.80 -24.11 -10.80
C TYR A 22 27.06 -25.41 -11.16
N ASP A 23 27.61 -26.24 -12.05
CA ASP A 23 27.07 -27.57 -12.26
C ASP A 23 27.38 -28.43 -11.03
N PRO A 24 26.36 -28.99 -10.37
CA PRO A 24 26.61 -29.89 -9.25
C PRO A 24 27.36 -31.11 -9.76
N ALA A 25 28.47 -31.46 -9.10
CA ALA A 25 29.20 -32.69 -9.41
C ALA A 25 28.23 -33.89 -9.34
N PRO A 26 28.27 -34.83 -10.30
CA PRO A 26 27.41 -36.00 -10.29
C PRO A 26 27.67 -36.77 -9.00
N ARG A 27 26.68 -36.78 -8.10
CA ARG A 27 26.77 -37.50 -6.83
C ARG A 27 26.43 -38.98 -7.08
N PRO A 28 27.22 -39.94 -6.56
CA PRO A 28 26.88 -41.35 -6.67
C PRO A 28 25.51 -41.60 -6.02
N GLU A 29 24.60 -42.25 -6.73
CA GLU A 29 23.22 -42.52 -6.29
C GLU A 29 23.16 -43.24 -4.93
N ALA A 30 24.23 -43.94 -4.56
CA ALA A 30 24.38 -44.62 -3.28
C ALA A 30 24.38 -43.70 -2.03
N GLU A 31 24.55 -42.37 -2.19
CA GLU A 31 24.42 -41.41 -1.07
C GLU A 31 23.01 -40.81 -0.92
N LEU A 32 22.06 -41.20 -1.78
CA LEU A 32 20.66 -40.78 -1.67
C LEU A 32 19.94 -41.66 -0.62
N TRP A 33 20.44 -41.67 0.61
CA TRP A 33 19.93 -42.46 1.74
C TRP A 33 18.45 -42.17 2.12
N PHE A 34 17.88 -41.14 1.52
CA PHE A 34 16.48 -40.72 1.63
C PHE A 34 15.56 -41.37 0.59
N LEU A 35 16.10 -42.06 -0.42
CA LEU A 35 15.33 -42.88 -1.35
C LEU A 35 15.29 -44.32 -0.81
N PRO A 36 14.12 -44.97 -0.71
CA PRO A 36 14.08 -46.38 -0.38
C PRO A 36 14.85 -47.17 -1.45
N GLU A 37 15.82 -47.98 -1.01
CA GLU A 37 16.56 -48.84 -1.92
C GLU A 37 15.62 -49.88 -2.53
N GLY A 38 15.54 -49.91 -3.86
CA GLY A 38 15.03 -51.07 -4.58
C GLY A 38 13.58 -51.01 -5.05
N ASP A 39 13.12 -49.88 -5.59
CA ASP A 39 12.00 -49.88 -6.55
C ASP A 39 12.27 -48.85 -7.64
N ALA A 40 13.08 -49.23 -8.63
CA ALA A 40 13.00 -48.59 -9.94
C ALA A 40 11.65 -49.02 -10.54
N PRO A 41 10.67 -48.11 -10.75
CA PRO A 41 9.46 -48.50 -11.41
C PRO A 41 9.79 -48.72 -12.89
N GLY A 42 9.99 -49.99 -13.24
CA GLY A 42 9.54 -50.47 -14.54
C GLY A 42 8.11 -50.00 -14.75
N HIS A 43 7.80 -49.59 -15.97
CA HIS A 43 6.46 -49.24 -16.46
C HIS A 43 5.52 -50.46 -16.34
N GLY A 44 5.20 -50.84 -15.11
CA GLY A 44 4.21 -51.85 -14.77
C GLY A 44 2.89 -51.13 -14.57
N ALA A 45 1.85 -51.63 -15.22
CA ALA A 45 0.47 -51.20 -15.08
C ALA A 45 -0.05 -51.47 -13.66
N GLY A 46 0.49 -50.74 -12.68
CA GLY A 46 -0.07 -50.58 -11.35
C GLY A 46 -1.07 -49.44 -11.40
N GLU A 47 -2.28 -49.74 -10.97
CA GLU A 47 -3.40 -48.80 -10.85
C GLU A 47 -2.90 -47.48 -10.24
N ALA A 48 -3.15 -46.36 -10.93
CA ALA A 48 -2.80 -45.06 -10.43
C ALA A 48 -3.54 -44.86 -9.10
N VAL A 49 -2.84 -45.08 -8.00
CA VAL A 49 -3.34 -44.72 -6.68
C VAL A 49 -3.38 -43.21 -6.72
N ALA A 50 -4.56 -42.67 -7.07
CA ALA A 50 -4.85 -41.28 -6.90
C ALA A 50 -4.56 -41.01 -5.43
N LEU A 51 -3.47 -40.30 -5.16
CA LEU A 51 -3.32 -39.62 -3.90
C LEU A 51 -4.50 -38.66 -3.90
N GLU A 52 -5.61 -39.08 -3.28
CA GLU A 52 -6.68 -38.19 -2.91
C GLU A 52 -6.01 -37.19 -1.97
N LEU A 53 -5.54 -36.10 -2.57
CA LEU A 53 -5.16 -34.91 -1.86
C LEU A 53 -6.44 -34.54 -1.12
N SER A 54 -6.49 -34.91 0.16
CA SER A 54 -7.51 -34.43 1.08
C SER A 54 -7.71 -32.96 0.77
N PRO A 55 -8.95 -32.49 0.49
CA PRO A 55 -9.17 -31.12 0.08
C PRO A 55 -8.47 -30.24 1.09
N CYS A 56 -7.44 -29.51 0.63
CA CYS A 56 -6.72 -28.56 1.47
C CYS A 56 -7.79 -27.74 2.18
N PRO A 57 -7.77 -27.61 3.52
CA PRO A 57 -8.78 -26.87 4.24
C PRO A 57 -8.89 -25.51 3.57
N GLN A 58 -9.99 -25.31 2.84
CA GLN A 58 -10.18 -24.05 2.15
C GLN A 58 -10.10 -22.99 3.24
N PRO A 59 -9.20 -21.98 3.13
CA PRO A 59 -9.22 -20.91 4.09
C PRO A 59 -10.65 -20.39 4.06
N HIS A 60 -11.35 -20.55 5.17
CA HIS A 60 -12.71 -20.07 5.34
C HIS A 60 -12.64 -18.59 4.99
N ARG A 61 -13.08 -18.25 3.77
CA ARG A 61 -13.12 -16.85 3.33
C ARG A 61 -14.18 -16.25 4.23
N VAL A 62 -13.74 -15.64 5.33
CA VAL A 62 -14.61 -14.90 6.22
C VAL A 62 -15.30 -13.89 5.32
N SER A 63 -16.59 -14.10 5.09
CA SER A 63 -17.37 -13.25 4.21
C SER A 63 -17.52 -11.92 4.91
N LEU A 64 -16.66 -10.95 4.57
CA LEU A 64 -16.82 -9.59 5.08
C LEU A 64 -18.04 -9.00 4.37
N THR A 65 -19.05 -8.66 5.15
CA THR A 65 -20.23 -7.94 4.68
C THR A 65 -20.31 -6.59 5.38
N PRO A 66 -21.07 -5.62 4.83
CA PRO A 66 -21.34 -4.37 5.52
C PRO A 66 -21.95 -4.59 6.92
N GLU A 67 -22.86 -5.55 7.04
CA GLU A 67 -23.53 -5.87 8.31
C GLU A 67 -22.54 -6.34 9.37
N ALA A 68 -21.57 -7.17 9.00
CA ALA A 68 -20.51 -7.60 9.90
C ALA A 68 -19.64 -6.42 10.41
N PHE A 69 -19.48 -5.35 9.61
CA PHE A 69 -18.79 -4.13 10.04
C PHE A 69 -19.64 -3.26 10.98
N LEU A 70 -20.97 -3.25 10.81
CA LEU A 70 -21.89 -2.58 11.74
C LEU A 70 -21.93 -3.28 13.10
N GLU A 71 -21.99 -4.62 13.10
CA GLU A 71 -21.89 -5.42 14.32
C GLU A 71 -20.54 -5.21 15.02
N ALA A 72 -19.46 -5.19 14.25
CA ALA A 72 -18.13 -4.87 14.76
C ALA A 72 -18.04 -3.45 15.36
N GLU A 73 -18.69 -2.46 14.75
CA GLU A 73 -18.74 -1.09 15.28
C GLU A 73 -19.37 -1.06 16.67
N ALA A 74 -20.50 -1.76 16.85
CA ALA A 74 -21.15 -1.87 18.15
C ALA A 74 -20.26 -2.58 19.19
N ALA A 75 -19.59 -3.67 18.79
CA ALA A 75 -18.67 -4.40 19.68
C ALA A 75 -17.43 -3.57 20.06
N GLN A 76 -16.96 -2.70 19.16
CA GLN A 76 -15.75 -1.89 19.33
C GLN A 76 -16.03 -0.44 19.76
N ALA A 77 -17.24 -0.13 20.27
CA ALA A 77 -17.66 1.23 20.62
C ALA A 77 -16.66 1.99 21.52
N ALA A 78 -16.07 1.32 22.51
CA ALA A 78 -15.08 1.93 23.39
C ALA A 78 -13.75 2.27 22.66
N ALA A 79 -13.31 1.41 21.75
CA ALA A 79 -12.12 1.67 20.93
C ALA A 79 -12.39 2.79 19.91
N LEU A 80 -13.59 2.77 19.32
CA LEU A 80 -14.06 3.81 18.40
C LEU A 80 -14.05 5.18 19.05
N ALA A 81 -14.63 5.31 20.25
CA ALA A 81 -14.67 6.55 21.01
C ALA A 81 -13.27 7.07 21.35
N ARG A 82 -12.32 6.19 21.72
CA ARG A 82 -10.93 6.59 21.97
C ARG A 82 -10.23 7.10 20.73
N ALA A 83 -10.34 6.39 19.61
CA ALA A 83 -9.74 6.80 18.34
C ALA A 83 -10.32 8.13 17.84
N ALA A 84 -11.64 8.32 17.93
CA ALA A 84 -12.30 9.58 17.58
C ALA A 84 -11.83 10.74 18.47
N ALA A 85 -11.74 10.52 19.79
CA ALA A 85 -11.25 11.54 20.72
C ALA A 85 -9.78 11.92 20.46
N ALA A 86 -8.92 10.94 20.16
CA ALA A 86 -7.52 11.18 19.82
C ALA A 86 -7.39 11.96 18.50
N LEU A 87 -8.20 11.63 17.49
CA LEU A 87 -8.20 12.33 16.21
C LEU A 87 -8.69 13.77 16.35
N ALA A 88 -9.75 14.01 17.14
CA ALA A 88 -10.25 15.36 17.42
C ALA A 88 -9.22 16.20 18.19
N ALA A 89 -8.52 15.60 19.17
CA ALA A 89 -7.45 16.29 19.90
C ALA A 89 -6.27 16.65 18.97
N LEU A 90 -5.95 15.78 18.01
CA LEU A 90 -4.95 16.06 16.99
C LEU A 90 -5.39 17.18 16.04
N ASP A 91 -6.63 17.15 15.56
CA ASP A 91 -7.19 18.20 14.69
C ASP A 91 -7.05 19.57 15.35
N GLU A 92 -7.39 19.64 16.63
CA GLU A 92 -7.22 20.84 17.44
C GLU A 92 -5.77 21.28 17.58
N ALA A 93 -4.84 20.35 17.81
CA ALA A 93 -3.43 20.67 17.90
C ALA A 93 -2.88 21.20 16.56
N VAL A 94 -3.23 20.57 15.44
CA VAL A 94 -2.85 21.01 14.10
C VAL A 94 -3.42 22.41 13.79
N ARG A 95 -4.65 22.69 14.21
CA ARG A 95 -5.27 24.01 14.09
C ARG A 95 -4.44 25.10 14.78
N ARG A 96 -3.82 24.79 15.93
CA ARG A 96 -2.95 25.72 16.68
C ARG A 96 -1.53 25.81 16.11
N SER A 97 -0.96 24.71 15.62
CA SER A 97 0.41 24.67 15.09
C SER A 97 0.52 25.21 13.65
N GLY A 98 -0.59 25.30 12.91
CA GLY A 98 -0.67 25.90 11.58
C GLY A 98 -0.36 24.93 10.42
N ARG A 99 -0.49 25.44 9.20
CA ARG A 99 -0.46 24.64 7.95
C ARG A 99 0.82 23.81 7.77
N GLY A 100 1.99 24.34 8.13
CA GLY A 100 3.26 23.63 8.00
C GLY A 100 3.32 22.33 8.82
N MET A 101 2.55 22.25 9.91
CA MET A 101 2.44 21.01 10.68
C MET A 101 1.63 19.95 9.93
N ALA A 102 0.51 20.32 9.32
CA ALA A 102 -0.28 19.39 8.50
C ALA A 102 0.55 18.84 7.33
N GLU A 103 1.35 19.69 6.66
CA GLU A 103 2.28 19.29 5.59
C GLU A 103 3.33 18.29 6.08
N ARG A 104 3.89 18.53 7.26
CA ARG A 104 4.85 17.63 7.89
C ARG A 104 4.23 16.26 8.23
N LEU A 105 3.05 16.24 8.81
CA LEU A 105 2.34 15.00 9.16
C LEU A 105 1.96 14.23 7.88
N ALA A 106 1.52 14.91 6.83
CA ALA A 106 1.21 14.28 5.54
C ALA A 106 2.45 13.63 4.89
N LEU A 107 3.63 14.24 5.02
CA LEU A 107 4.90 13.65 4.56
C LEU A 107 5.27 12.38 5.34
N ILE A 108 5.04 12.36 6.65
CA ILE A 108 5.28 11.18 7.50
C ILE A 108 4.35 10.04 7.09
N GLU A 109 3.07 10.35 6.91
CA GLU A 109 2.06 9.38 6.50
C GLU A 109 2.35 8.80 5.10
N ALA A 110 2.68 9.66 4.14
CA ALA A 110 3.03 9.23 2.78
C ALA A 110 4.32 8.40 2.75
N GLU A 111 5.32 8.73 3.59
CA GLU A 111 6.51 7.89 3.77
C GLU A 111 6.11 6.51 4.32
N ALA A 112 5.25 6.43 5.34
CA ALA A 112 4.79 5.18 5.91
C ALA A 112 4.09 4.28 4.86
N MET A 113 3.19 4.87 4.05
CA MET A 113 2.54 4.17 2.94
C MET A 113 3.55 3.67 1.91
N LEU A 114 4.52 4.51 1.54
CA LEU A 114 5.57 4.14 0.59
C LEU A 114 6.42 2.98 1.11
N ARG A 115 6.77 2.98 2.40
CA ARG A 115 7.50 1.88 3.05
C ARG A 115 6.70 0.59 3.03
N ALA A 116 5.38 0.66 3.23
CA ALA A 116 4.49 -0.48 3.15
C ALA A 116 4.50 -1.14 1.77
N GLU A 117 4.61 -0.33 0.71
CA GLU A 117 4.75 -0.79 -0.68
C GLU A 117 6.17 -1.27 -1.02
N GLY A 118 7.12 -1.22 -0.09
CA GLY A 118 8.52 -1.58 -0.31
C GLY A 118 9.38 -0.47 -0.93
N GLY A 119 8.87 0.76 -1.00
CA GLY A 119 9.58 1.91 -1.56
C GLY A 119 10.75 2.39 -0.67
N PRO A 120 11.94 2.62 -1.25
CA PRO A 120 13.12 3.02 -0.49
C PRO A 120 13.21 4.54 -0.23
N ALA A 121 12.38 5.37 -0.88
CA ALA A 121 12.50 6.83 -0.73
C ALA A 121 12.11 7.34 0.66
N GLY A 122 12.84 8.34 1.15
CA GLY A 122 12.54 9.03 2.41
C GLY A 122 11.64 10.26 2.23
N ARG A 123 11.09 10.78 3.35
CA ARG A 123 10.27 12.01 3.33
C ARG A 123 10.98 13.21 2.72
N GLU A 124 12.30 13.30 2.83
CA GLU A 124 13.09 14.39 2.25
C GLU A 124 13.10 14.34 0.72
N GLU A 125 13.12 13.14 0.12
CA GLU A 125 13.01 12.99 -1.34
C GLU A 125 11.61 13.35 -1.83
N ILE A 126 10.58 12.95 -1.09
CA ILE A 126 9.18 13.31 -1.36
C ILE A 126 9.02 14.84 -1.27
N ALA A 127 9.56 15.48 -0.24
CA ALA A 127 9.51 16.92 -0.07
C ALA A 127 10.26 17.67 -1.19
N ARG A 128 11.45 17.21 -1.59
CA ARG A 128 12.19 17.79 -2.73
C ARG A 128 11.43 17.64 -4.04
N HIS A 129 10.77 16.50 -4.26
CA HIS A 129 9.92 16.30 -5.43
C HIS A 129 8.77 17.31 -5.46
N LEU A 130 8.07 17.50 -4.34
CA LEU A 130 6.99 18.49 -4.21
C LEU A 130 7.49 19.92 -4.45
N ALA A 131 8.72 20.23 -4.03
CA ALA A 131 9.36 21.52 -4.27
C ALA A 131 9.98 21.67 -5.66
N GLN A 132 9.83 20.68 -6.56
CA GLN A 132 10.47 20.65 -7.89
C GLN A 132 11.99 20.79 -7.83
N ALA A 133 12.59 20.44 -6.70
CA ALA A 133 14.02 20.54 -6.42
C ALA A 133 14.74 19.18 -6.50
N LEU A 134 14.04 18.14 -7.01
CA LEU A 134 14.63 16.82 -7.19
C LEU A 134 15.35 16.73 -8.54
N PRO A 135 16.60 16.24 -8.59
CA PRO A 135 17.32 16.01 -9.84
C PRO A 135 16.59 15.04 -10.78
N ALA A 136 16.78 15.22 -12.09
CA ALA A 136 16.05 14.49 -13.12
C ALA A 136 16.25 12.96 -13.04
N ASP A 137 17.48 12.54 -12.74
CA ASP A 137 17.90 11.14 -12.57
C ASP A 137 17.28 10.46 -11.34
N ARG A 138 16.73 11.24 -10.41
CA ARG A 138 16.11 10.73 -9.17
C ARG A 138 14.60 10.72 -9.22
N HIS A 139 13.98 11.14 -10.33
CA HIS A 139 12.55 10.95 -10.51
C HIS A 139 12.22 9.46 -10.61
N ARG A 140 11.51 8.96 -9.60
CA ARG A 140 11.02 7.59 -9.54
C ARG A 140 9.49 7.58 -9.38
N PRO A 141 8.80 6.58 -9.94
CA PRO A 141 7.34 6.53 -9.91
C PRO A 141 6.77 6.38 -8.48
N ASP A 142 7.54 5.76 -7.59
CA ASP A 142 7.20 5.57 -6.17
C ASP A 142 7.19 6.92 -5.41
N ILE A 143 8.17 7.79 -5.66
CA ILE A 143 8.22 9.16 -5.14
C ILE A 143 7.04 10.00 -5.67
N ALA A 144 6.72 9.88 -6.96
CA ALA A 144 5.60 10.59 -7.56
C ALA A 144 4.26 10.17 -6.93
N ARG A 145 4.10 8.89 -6.62
CA ARG A 145 2.92 8.33 -5.93
C ARG A 145 2.81 8.82 -4.48
N ALA A 146 3.92 8.82 -3.74
CA ALA A 146 3.94 9.38 -2.39
C ALA A 146 3.63 10.89 -2.39
N ALA A 147 4.18 11.65 -3.35
CA ALA A 147 3.85 13.07 -3.53
C ALA A 147 2.38 13.29 -3.91
N TRP A 148 1.79 12.39 -4.71
CA TRP A 148 0.35 12.38 -4.98
C TRP A 148 -0.45 12.20 -3.69
N ALA A 149 -0.07 11.25 -2.84
CA ALA A 149 -0.73 11.00 -1.56
C ALA A 149 -0.68 12.26 -0.68
N VAL A 150 0.49 12.89 -0.52
CA VAL A 150 0.63 14.14 0.25
C VAL A 150 -0.35 15.22 -0.21
N ARG A 151 -0.47 15.46 -1.53
CA ARG A 151 -1.39 16.47 -2.07
C ARG A 151 -2.86 16.15 -1.76
N ARG A 152 -3.23 14.87 -1.73
CA ARG A 152 -4.60 14.42 -1.43
C ARG A 152 -4.90 14.44 0.06
N LEU A 153 -3.95 14.06 0.91
CA LEU A 153 -4.07 14.14 2.36
C LEU A 153 -4.22 15.59 2.86
N LEU A 154 -3.57 16.54 2.17
CA LEU A 154 -3.69 17.98 2.45
C LEU A 154 -4.95 18.63 1.91
N ALA A 155 -5.72 17.93 1.08
CA ALA A 155 -7.02 18.43 0.63
C ALA A 155 -8.04 18.34 1.77
N ALA A 156 -9.21 18.95 1.58
CA ALA A 156 -10.30 18.83 2.53
C ALA A 156 -10.63 17.35 2.81
N PRO A 157 -10.94 17.00 4.08
CA PRO A 157 -11.29 15.64 4.43
C PRO A 157 -12.62 15.21 3.80
N GLY A 158 -12.88 13.91 3.79
CA GLY A 158 -14.09 13.31 3.25
C GLY A 158 -13.84 12.27 2.16
N PRO A 159 -14.92 11.65 1.65
CA PRO A 159 -14.84 10.60 0.65
C PRO A 159 -14.20 11.10 -0.66
N PRO A 160 -13.49 10.21 -1.38
CA PRO A 160 -13.10 10.52 -2.75
C PRO A 160 -14.39 10.70 -3.57
N GLY A 161 -14.56 11.86 -4.21
CA GLY A 161 -15.74 12.16 -5.02
C GLY A 161 -15.76 11.30 -6.29
N GLU A 162 -15.52 11.92 -7.45
CA GLU A 162 -15.32 11.16 -8.68
C GLU A 162 -13.94 10.48 -8.64
N LEU A 163 -13.92 9.15 -8.81
CA LEU A 163 -12.73 8.33 -8.55
C LEU A 163 -11.62 8.54 -9.58
N ARG A 164 -11.94 8.81 -10.85
CA ARG A 164 -10.92 9.12 -11.86
C ARG A 164 -10.21 10.43 -11.53
N ALA A 165 -10.96 11.47 -11.17
CA ALA A 165 -10.44 12.76 -10.74
C ALA A 165 -9.61 12.63 -9.46
N PHE A 166 -10.08 11.83 -8.49
CA PHE A 166 -9.33 11.57 -7.27
C PHE A 166 -7.96 10.94 -7.59
N LEU A 167 -7.93 9.90 -8.42
CA LEU A 167 -6.70 9.23 -8.85
C LEU A 167 -5.87 10.04 -9.86
N GLY A 168 -6.43 11.10 -10.46
CA GLY A 168 -5.77 11.85 -11.53
C GLY A 168 -5.67 11.05 -12.83
N LEU A 169 -6.60 10.11 -13.05
CA LEU A 169 -6.68 9.34 -14.28
C LEU A 169 -7.36 10.19 -15.35
N HIS A 170 -6.58 10.62 -16.34
CA HIS A 170 -7.12 11.16 -17.58
C HIS A 170 -7.50 9.99 -18.50
N ARG A 171 -8.58 10.12 -19.29
CA ARG A 171 -8.84 9.15 -20.36
C ARG A 171 -7.66 9.22 -21.32
N VAL A 172 -6.88 8.15 -21.33
CA VAL A 172 -5.89 7.91 -22.37
C VAL A 172 -6.45 6.77 -23.18
N ASP A 173 -6.77 7.02 -24.44
CA ASP A 173 -7.05 5.98 -25.44
C ASP A 173 -5.72 5.29 -25.76
N SER A 174 -5.17 4.55 -24.80
CA SER A 174 -3.98 3.73 -25.01
C SER A 174 -4.40 2.40 -25.61
N ALA A 175 -3.65 1.91 -26.59
CA ALA A 175 -3.72 0.51 -26.99
C ALA A 175 -3.56 -0.35 -25.74
N ALA A 176 -4.56 -1.18 -25.44
CA ALA A 176 -4.61 -1.98 -24.23
C ALA A 176 -3.38 -2.90 -24.18
N LEU A 177 -2.68 -2.92 -23.05
CA LEU A 177 -1.82 -4.06 -22.72
C LEU A 177 -2.70 -5.32 -22.66
N PRO A 178 -2.14 -6.53 -22.93
CA PRO A 178 -2.86 -7.78 -22.68
C PRO A 178 -3.48 -7.76 -21.28
N GLU A 179 -4.74 -8.22 -21.15
CA GLU A 179 -5.54 -8.18 -19.92
C GLU A 179 -4.76 -8.74 -18.71
N ASP A 180 -3.97 -9.78 -18.95
CA ASP A 180 -3.11 -10.48 -17.98
C ASP A 180 -1.94 -9.65 -17.43
N LEU A 181 -1.57 -8.55 -18.12
CA LEU A 181 -0.45 -7.67 -17.77
C LEU A 181 -0.91 -6.30 -17.30
N GLN A 182 -2.23 -6.07 -17.19
CA GLN A 182 -2.77 -4.80 -16.73
C GLN A 182 -2.79 -4.77 -15.19
N PRO A 183 -2.00 -3.89 -14.55
CA PRO A 183 -2.00 -3.78 -13.10
C PRO A 183 -3.25 -3.10 -12.54
N ARG A 184 -4.17 -2.61 -13.39
CA ARG A 184 -5.41 -1.91 -13.00
C ARG A 184 -6.43 -1.99 -14.14
N PRO A 185 -7.75 -2.07 -13.84
CA PRO A 185 -8.78 -1.93 -14.86
C PRO A 185 -8.74 -0.57 -15.58
N VAL A 186 -9.02 -0.57 -16.88
CA VAL A 186 -9.05 0.63 -17.72
C VAL A 186 -10.44 0.80 -18.35
N GLY A 187 -10.70 1.96 -18.96
CA GLY A 187 -11.95 2.17 -19.71
C GLY A 187 -13.21 1.87 -18.89
N SER A 188 -14.15 1.12 -19.49
CA SER A 188 -15.42 0.72 -18.87
C SER A 188 -15.27 -0.17 -17.63
N ASP A 189 -14.22 -0.98 -17.56
CA ASP A 189 -14.02 -1.89 -16.43
C ASP A 189 -13.65 -1.11 -15.17
N PHE A 190 -12.91 -0.01 -15.34
CA PHE A 190 -12.68 0.93 -14.25
C PHE A 190 -13.98 1.58 -13.78
N ASP A 191 -14.86 1.97 -14.72
CA ASP A 191 -16.13 2.60 -14.36
C ASP A 191 -17.04 1.62 -13.60
N LEU A 192 -17.01 0.33 -13.95
CA LEU A 192 -17.73 -0.73 -13.23
C LEU A 192 -17.15 -0.94 -11.81
N ALA A 193 -15.82 -1.01 -11.69
CA ALA A 193 -15.14 -1.11 -10.40
C ALA A 193 -15.43 0.10 -9.50
N ALA A 194 -15.41 1.30 -10.08
CA ALA A 194 -15.74 2.56 -9.41
C ALA A 194 -17.19 2.58 -8.91
N ALA A 195 -18.14 2.15 -9.75
CA ALA A 195 -19.54 2.04 -9.38
C ALA A 195 -19.77 1.01 -8.27
N ALA A 196 -19.10 -0.15 -8.33
CA ALA A 196 -19.18 -1.18 -7.29
C ALA A 196 -18.65 -0.66 -5.94
N PHE A 197 -17.53 0.09 -5.96
CA PHE A 197 -17.00 0.74 -4.76
C PHE A 197 -17.99 1.78 -4.20
N GLN A 198 -18.54 2.66 -5.04
CA GLN A 198 -19.48 3.68 -4.59
C GLN A 198 -20.77 3.07 -4.01
N HIS A 199 -21.31 2.04 -4.67
CA HIS A 199 -22.47 1.30 -4.19
C HIS A 199 -22.19 0.64 -2.83
N GLY A 200 -21.06 -0.07 -2.70
CA GLY A 200 -20.68 -0.71 -1.45
C GLY A 200 -20.37 0.28 -0.31
N MET A 201 -19.85 1.48 -0.62
CA MET A 201 -19.69 2.55 0.36
C MET A 201 -21.04 3.07 0.88
N GLY A 202 -22.09 3.04 0.05
CA GLY A 202 -23.44 3.44 0.43
C GLY A 202 -24.05 2.55 1.52
N ALA A 203 -23.70 1.26 1.55
CA ALA A 203 -24.21 0.31 2.56
C ALA A 203 -23.81 0.67 4.00
N LEU A 204 -22.69 1.39 4.19
CA LEU A 204 -22.24 1.89 5.50
C LEU A 204 -22.46 3.39 5.68
N ALA A 205 -23.37 4.01 4.94
CA ALA A 205 -23.73 5.41 5.17
C ALA A 205 -24.08 5.77 6.65
N PRO A 206 -24.77 4.93 7.44
CA PRO A 206 -25.11 5.26 8.83
C PRO A 206 -23.96 5.03 9.83
N ALA A 207 -22.88 4.34 9.43
CA ALA A 207 -21.77 4.00 10.32
C ALA A 207 -20.87 5.20 10.61
N HIS A 208 -20.09 5.12 11.69
CA HIS A 208 -19.11 6.14 12.04
C HIS A 208 -18.05 6.30 10.92
N PRO A 209 -17.54 7.52 10.64
CA PRO A 209 -16.53 7.74 9.59
C PRO A 209 -15.28 6.85 9.70
N LEU A 210 -14.83 6.54 10.92
CA LEU A 210 -13.73 5.59 11.15
C LEU A 210 -14.04 4.16 10.66
N THR A 211 -15.26 3.67 10.90
CA THR A 211 -15.70 2.36 10.41
C THR A 211 -15.87 2.37 8.89
N ARG A 212 -16.46 3.45 8.35
CA ARG A 212 -16.60 3.66 6.90
C ARG A 212 -15.24 3.68 6.21
N ALA A 213 -14.21 4.24 6.83
CA ALA A 213 -12.85 4.23 6.32
C ALA A 213 -12.25 2.83 6.28
N ALA A 214 -12.39 2.05 7.37
CA ALA A 214 -11.92 0.66 7.43
C ALA A 214 -12.58 -0.21 6.34
N TRP A 215 -13.91 -0.09 6.19
CA TRP A 215 -14.65 -0.76 5.13
C TRP A 215 -14.22 -0.29 3.74
N GLY A 216 -14.09 1.02 3.54
CA GLY A 216 -13.65 1.61 2.28
C GLY A 216 -12.28 1.09 1.86
N PHE A 217 -11.34 0.94 2.80
CA PHE A 217 -10.04 0.33 2.53
C PHE A 217 -10.17 -1.11 2.00
N GLU A 218 -11.03 -1.92 2.62
CA GLU A 218 -11.28 -3.31 2.17
C GLU A 218 -12.00 -3.38 0.83
N LEU A 219 -13.03 -2.55 0.67
CA LEU A 219 -13.85 -2.49 -0.52
C LEU A 219 -13.04 -2.01 -1.74
N TRP A 220 -12.12 -1.07 -1.54
CA TRP A 220 -11.24 -0.56 -2.60
C TRP A 220 -10.48 -1.68 -3.29
N HIS A 221 -9.88 -2.58 -2.50
CA HIS A 221 -9.14 -3.70 -3.04
C HIS A 221 -10.06 -4.79 -3.58
N ARG A 222 -11.23 -5.02 -2.97
CA ARG A 222 -12.23 -5.96 -3.48
C ARG A 222 -12.77 -5.54 -4.84
N ALA A 223 -12.90 -4.24 -5.07
CA ALA A 223 -13.30 -3.66 -6.34
C ALA A 223 -12.16 -3.63 -7.37
N GLY A 224 -10.91 -3.96 -6.99
CA GLY A 224 -9.78 -3.96 -7.91
C GLY A 224 -9.41 -2.57 -8.46
N LEU A 225 -9.67 -1.49 -7.71
CA LEU A 225 -9.43 -0.12 -8.17
C LEU A 225 -7.94 0.23 -8.40
N SER A 226 -7.05 -0.54 -7.78
CA SER A 226 -5.61 -0.35 -7.80
C SER A 226 -4.90 -1.69 -7.96
N ALA A 227 -3.61 -1.64 -8.30
CA ALA A 227 -2.77 -2.83 -8.38
C ALA A 227 -2.77 -3.64 -7.08
N GLU A 228 -2.58 -4.95 -7.21
CA GLU A 228 -2.39 -5.82 -6.06
C GLU A 228 -1.18 -5.36 -5.23
N GLY A 229 -1.37 -5.22 -3.93
CA GLY A 229 -0.36 -4.67 -3.02
C GLY A 229 -0.24 -3.14 -2.98
N ALA A 230 -1.06 -2.40 -3.74
CA ALA A 230 -1.10 -0.94 -3.63
C ALA A 230 -1.65 -0.51 -2.26
N VAL A 231 -0.91 0.34 -1.55
CA VAL A 231 -1.30 0.85 -0.22
C VAL A 231 -1.63 2.34 -0.29
N ALA A 232 -0.84 3.13 -1.02
CA ALA A 232 -0.93 4.59 -1.00
C ALA A 232 -2.30 5.11 -1.40
N GLU A 233 -2.89 4.56 -2.46
CA GLU A 233 -4.20 4.98 -2.97
C GLU A 233 -5.37 4.62 -2.03
N PRO A 234 -5.58 3.34 -1.67
CA PRO A 234 -6.65 2.96 -0.75
C PRO A 234 -6.45 3.59 0.64
N ALA A 235 -5.21 3.66 1.15
CA ALA A 235 -4.95 4.24 2.46
C ALA A 235 -5.21 5.76 2.47
N THR A 236 -4.85 6.47 1.40
CA THR A 236 -5.16 7.91 1.28
C THR A 236 -6.67 8.15 1.25
N ALA A 237 -7.43 7.34 0.50
CA ALA A 237 -8.88 7.46 0.47
C ALA A 237 -9.50 7.18 1.86
N ALA A 238 -9.08 6.09 2.51
CA ALA A 238 -9.56 5.71 3.84
C ALA A 238 -9.21 6.77 4.90
N ALA A 239 -7.97 7.26 4.93
CA ALA A 239 -7.53 8.28 5.87
C ALA A 239 -8.34 9.58 5.75
N ARG A 240 -8.71 9.99 4.52
CA ARG A 240 -9.57 11.16 4.29
C ARG A 240 -11.00 10.93 4.73
N ILE A 241 -11.56 9.73 4.50
CA ILE A 241 -12.90 9.36 5.01
C ILE A 241 -12.90 9.37 6.54
N ALA A 242 -11.87 8.82 7.17
CA ALA A 242 -11.74 8.76 8.63
C ALA A 242 -11.72 10.15 9.27
N ALA A 243 -11.11 11.13 8.61
CA ALA A 243 -11.05 12.52 9.06
C ALA A 243 -12.23 13.38 8.61
N GLN A 244 -13.33 12.81 8.09
CA GLN A 244 -14.45 13.58 7.54
C GLN A 244 -15.02 14.65 8.51
N GLU A 245 -14.89 14.45 9.82
CA GLU A 245 -15.36 15.38 10.86
C GLU A 245 -14.33 16.43 11.28
N ASN A 246 -13.07 16.28 10.87
CA ASN A 246 -12.00 17.21 11.17
C ASN A 246 -12.16 18.53 10.40
N ARG A 247 -11.56 19.60 10.93
CA ARG A 247 -11.60 20.95 10.33
C ARG A 247 -10.23 21.46 9.88
N ALA A 248 -9.16 21.06 10.55
CA ALA A 248 -7.81 21.51 10.25
C ALA A 248 -6.95 20.43 9.55
N LEU A 249 -7.14 19.16 9.92
CA LEU A 249 -6.39 18.04 9.38
C LEU A 249 -7.23 17.23 8.37
N GLY A 250 -6.77 17.16 7.13
CA GLY A 250 -7.48 16.51 6.02
C GLY A 250 -7.50 14.97 6.03
N PHE A 251 -6.83 14.34 6.99
CA PHE A 251 -6.66 12.89 7.05
C PHE A 251 -6.49 12.38 8.49
N ALA A 252 -6.79 11.11 8.72
CA ALA A 252 -6.45 10.43 9.97
C ALA A 252 -5.10 9.73 9.81
N PRO A 253 -4.07 10.07 10.61
CA PRO A 253 -2.78 9.39 10.54
C PRO A 253 -2.92 7.95 11.03
N LEU A 254 -2.17 7.05 10.42
CA LEU A 254 -2.09 5.66 10.83
C LEU A 254 -0.68 5.37 11.35
N SER A 255 -0.61 4.69 12.50
CA SER A 255 0.68 4.22 12.99
C SER A 255 1.33 3.29 11.95
N PRO A 256 2.64 3.45 11.62
CA PRO A 256 3.35 2.54 10.71
C PRO A 256 3.66 1.18 11.36
N ALA A 257 2.94 0.80 12.41
CA ALA A 257 3.08 -0.49 13.06
C ALA A 257 2.92 -1.64 12.06
N ARG A 258 3.60 -2.76 12.34
CA ARG A 258 3.44 -3.97 11.52
C ARG A 258 1.95 -4.35 11.47
N GLY A 259 1.46 -4.61 10.27
CA GLY A 259 0.09 -5.06 10.06
C GLY A 259 -0.97 -3.96 9.93
N THR A 260 -0.63 -2.67 9.96
CA THR A 260 -1.61 -1.58 9.79
C THR A 260 -2.45 -1.70 8.52
N TRP A 261 -1.85 -2.16 7.43
CA TRP A 261 -2.50 -2.36 6.13
C TRP A 261 -2.77 -3.84 5.82
N GLU A 262 -2.56 -4.74 6.78
CA GLU A 262 -2.85 -6.16 6.58
C GLU A 262 -4.35 -6.43 6.61
N ARG A 263 -4.80 -7.22 5.64
CA ARG A 263 -6.21 -7.49 5.39
C ARG A 263 -6.60 -8.91 5.82
N ARG A 264 -6.34 -9.26 7.08
CA ARG A 264 -6.56 -10.62 7.63
C ARG A 264 -7.55 -10.62 8.79
N GLY A 265 -8.22 -11.76 8.99
CA GLY A 265 -9.17 -11.96 10.10
C GLY A 265 -10.60 -11.49 9.80
N THR A 266 -11.42 -11.47 10.86
CA THR A 266 -12.84 -11.08 10.85
C THR A 266 -13.04 -9.57 10.69
N ALA A 267 -14.26 -9.13 10.38
CA ALA A 267 -14.59 -7.71 10.34
C ALA A 267 -14.27 -7.01 11.66
N GLU A 268 -14.59 -7.64 12.79
CA GLU A 268 -14.26 -7.13 14.12
C GLU A 268 -12.75 -6.99 14.36
N ALA A 269 -11.97 -8.04 14.04
CA ALA A 269 -10.52 -7.99 14.23
C ALA A 269 -9.85 -6.89 13.38
N ARG A 270 -10.31 -6.73 12.13
CA ARG A 270 -9.84 -5.68 11.21
C ARG A 270 -10.22 -4.29 11.70
N LEU A 271 -11.47 -4.10 12.11
CA LEU A 271 -11.93 -2.81 12.65
C LEU A 271 -11.16 -2.46 13.93
N ALA A 272 -10.98 -3.41 14.84
CA ALA A 272 -10.22 -3.19 16.06
C ALA A 272 -8.76 -2.81 15.76
N GLN A 273 -8.13 -3.45 14.76
CA GLN A 273 -6.77 -3.09 14.32
C GLN A 273 -6.71 -1.70 13.70
N TRP A 274 -7.66 -1.36 12.84
CA TRP A 274 -7.78 -0.03 12.25
C TRP A 274 -7.93 1.06 13.31
N LEU A 275 -8.83 0.88 14.27
CA LEU A 275 -9.07 1.86 15.34
C LEU A 275 -7.85 2.05 16.24
N ARG A 276 -7.12 0.96 16.55
CA ARG A 276 -5.83 1.05 17.26
C ARG A 276 -4.80 1.82 16.44
N ALA A 277 -4.69 1.54 15.15
CA ALA A 277 -3.74 2.24 14.28
C ALA A 277 -4.03 3.75 14.18
N VAL A 278 -5.30 4.16 14.19
CA VAL A 278 -5.71 5.57 14.23
C VAL A 278 -5.40 6.21 15.59
N ASP A 279 -5.71 5.56 16.71
CA ASP A 279 -5.40 6.10 18.05
C ASP A 279 -3.88 6.25 18.24
N ASP A 280 -3.11 5.22 17.91
CA ASP A 280 -1.64 5.23 17.98
C ASP A 280 -1.04 6.27 17.01
N GLY A 281 -1.56 6.35 15.78
CA GLY A 281 -1.15 7.33 14.78
C GLY A 281 -1.39 8.76 15.25
N ALA A 282 -2.56 9.03 15.85
CA ALA A 282 -2.88 10.33 16.39
C ALA A 282 -1.97 10.70 17.57
N ARG A 283 -1.67 9.76 18.47
CA ARG A 283 -0.73 9.96 19.59
C ARG A 283 0.70 10.20 19.09
N ALA A 284 1.16 9.45 18.09
CA ALA A 284 2.47 9.65 17.49
C ALA A 284 2.57 11.03 16.81
N ALA A 285 1.52 11.47 16.12
CA ALA A 285 1.44 12.80 15.54
C ALA A 285 1.48 13.91 16.60
N MET A 286 0.81 13.72 17.75
CA MET A 286 0.89 14.66 18.87
C MET A 286 2.31 14.78 19.45
N LEU A 287 3.04 13.66 19.56
CA LEU A 287 4.45 13.68 19.96
C LEU A 287 5.32 14.42 18.95
N GLU A 288 5.05 14.27 17.65
CA GLU A 288 5.75 14.99 16.59
C GLU A 288 5.50 16.50 16.66
N ILE A 289 4.26 16.92 16.95
CA ILE A 289 3.92 18.33 17.19
C ILE A 289 4.76 18.88 18.35
N ALA A 290 4.73 18.22 19.50
CA ALA A 290 5.48 18.64 20.70
C ALA A 290 6.99 18.71 20.45
N ARG A 291 7.53 17.77 19.66
CA ARG A 291 8.95 17.74 19.28
C ARG A 291 9.33 18.96 18.45
N VAL A 292 8.52 19.31 17.45
CA VAL A 292 8.74 20.47 16.58
C VAL A 292 8.58 21.78 17.35
N GLU A 293 7.58 21.89 18.23
CA GLU A 293 7.39 23.07 19.08
C GLU A 293 8.59 23.28 20.01
N THR A 294 9.08 22.23 20.66
CA THR A 294 10.29 22.26 21.50
C THR A 294 11.50 22.71 20.70
N TRP A 295 11.70 22.14 19.51
CA TRP A 295 12.79 22.55 18.62
C TRP A 295 12.67 24.02 18.21
N THR A 296 11.45 24.47 17.87
CA THR A 296 11.18 25.84 17.43
C THR A 296 11.50 26.85 18.52
N THR A 297 11.13 26.58 19.78
CA THR A 297 11.47 27.42 20.93
C THR A 297 12.98 27.53 21.10
N ARG A 298 13.69 26.40 21.13
CA ARG A 298 15.16 26.39 21.25
C ARG A 298 15.85 27.12 20.11
N ALA A 299 15.38 26.93 18.87
CA ALA A 299 15.92 27.60 17.70
C ALA A 299 15.73 29.12 17.78
N ARG A 300 14.57 29.60 18.26
CA ARG A 300 14.31 31.03 18.45
C ARG A 300 15.18 31.63 19.56
N GLU A 301 15.38 30.93 20.67
CA GLU A 301 16.28 31.37 21.75
C GLU A 301 17.73 31.48 21.27
N ALA A 302 18.22 30.46 20.55
CA ALA A 302 19.56 30.47 19.97
C ALA A 302 19.73 31.60 18.93
N ALA A 303 18.74 31.81 18.08
CA ALA A 303 18.75 32.90 17.09
C ALA A 303 18.66 34.29 17.75
N GLY A 304 17.92 34.43 18.86
CA GLY A 304 17.85 35.69 19.62
C GLY A 304 19.18 36.08 20.28
N ALA A 305 20.01 35.10 20.63
CA ALA A 305 21.37 35.33 21.12
C ALA A 305 22.33 35.79 20.01
N MET A 306 22.00 35.54 18.74
CA MET A 306 22.76 36.04 17.59
C MET A 306 22.44 37.52 17.37
N LYS A 307 23.10 38.41 18.13
CA LYS A 307 23.20 39.84 17.79
C LYS A 307 23.99 40.00 16.50
N GLY A 308 23.31 39.85 15.36
CA GLY A 308 23.76 40.45 14.12
C GLY A 308 23.68 41.97 14.28
N ARG A 309 24.83 42.64 14.34
CA ARG A 309 24.92 43.98 13.76
C ARG A 309 24.49 43.77 12.30
N GLY A 310 23.26 44.12 11.96
CA GLY A 310 22.96 44.40 10.57
C GLY A 310 24.00 45.42 10.07
N PRO A 311 24.38 45.42 8.79
CA PRO A 311 25.11 46.56 8.26
C PRO A 311 24.30 47.80 8.64
N ALA A 312 24.85 48.60 9.56
CA ALA A 312 24.36 49.93 9.83
C ALA A 312 24.89 50.79 8.68
N ALA A 313 24.10 50.87 7.60
CA ALA A 313 24.07 51.92 6.57
C ALA A 313 23.10 51.50 5.47
#